data_AF-A0A0Q6K448-F1
#
_entry.id   AF-A0A0Q6K448-F1
#
_cell.length_a   1.000
_cell.length_b   1.000
_cell.length_c   1.000
_cell.angle_alpha   90.00
_cell.angle_beta   90.00
_cell.angle_gamma   90.00
#
_symmetry.space_group_name_H-M   'P 1'
#
loop_
_entity.id
_entity.type
_entity.pdbx_description
1 polymer ?
#
loop_
_entity_poly.entity_id
_entity_poly.type
_entity_poly.pdbx_seq_one_letter_code
_entity_poly.pdbx_strand_id
1 'polypeptide(L)' 'MTVDDKTKSEIARLIRQMLLPQPEEEQDETYEKIGRLSPDPDWSNYIFHSSEFYDEAEDLDVEGVVEKIASYKPIIL' A
#
# COMPACT_ATOMS: atom_id res chain seq x y z
N MET A 1 -15.78 -6.71 3.78
CA MET A 1 -15.16 -7.50 2.70
C MET A 1 -13.73 -7.75 3.14
N THR A 2 -13.36 -8.99 3.43
CA THR A 2 -11.98 -9.33 3.80
C THR A 2 -11.14 -9.27 2.53
N VAL A 3 -10.04 -8.52 2.53
CA VAL A 3 -9.08 -8.52 1.42
C VAL A 3 -8.49 -9.92 1.33
N ASP A 4 -8.68 -10.59 0.20
CA ASP A 4 -8.19 -11.95 0.00
C ASP A 4 -6.69 -11.96 -0.34
N ASP A 5 -6.04 -13.11 -0.19
CA ASP A 5 -4.59 -13.23 -0.35
C ASP A 5 -4.08 -12.81 -1.73
N LYS A 6 -4.90 -12.95 -2.78
CA LYS A 6 -4.56 -12.48 -4.13
C LYS A 6 -4.52 -10.96 -4.18
N THR A 7 -5.49 -10.31 -3.55
CA THR A 7 -5.56 -8.85 -3.49
C THR A 7 -4.41 -8.29 -2.65
N LYS A 8 -4.11 -8.92 -1.51
CA LYS A 8 -2.91 -8.58 -0.70
C LYS A 8 -1.62 -8.70 -1.51
N SER A 9 -1.44 -9.82 -2.21
CA SER A 9 -0.26 -10.07 -3.05
C SER A 9 -0.11 -9.04 -4.17
N GLU A 10 -1.21 -8.63 -4.79
CA GLU A 10 -1.19 -7.60 -5.84
C GLU A 10 -0.86 -6.22 -5.28
N ILE A 11 -1.42 -5.84 -4.13
CA ILE A 11 -1.06 -4.58 -3.45
C ILE A 11 0.43 -4.60 -3.11
N ALA A 12 0.95 -5.68 -2.54
CA ALA A 12 2.37 -5.82 -2.21
C ALA A 12 3.27 -5.66 -3.45
N ARG A 13 2.89 -6.26 -4.58
CA ARG A 13 3.61 -6.13 -5.85
C ARG A 13 3.62 -4.69 -6.35
N LEU A 14 2.49 -3.99 -6.28
CA LEU A 14 2.36 -2.61 -6.74
C LEU A 14 3.11 -1.63 -5.83
N ILE A 15 3.11 -1.83 -4.52
CA ILE A 15 3.92 -1.03 -3.58
C ILE A 15 5.40 -1.15 -3.94
N ARG A 16 5.90 -2.38 -4.13
CA ARG A 16 7.30 -2.60 -4.55
C ARG A 16 7.61 -1.93 -5.88
N GLN A 17 6.69 -1.97 -6.84
CA GLN A 17 6.85 -1.30 -8.12
C GLN A 17 6.96 0.22 -7.95
N MET A 18 6.16 0.81 -7.06
CA MET A 18 6.12 2.24 -6.79
C MET A 18 7.38 2.79 -6.10
N LEU A 19 8.14 1.92 -5.41
CA LEU A 19 9.44 2.27 -4.81
C LEU A 19 10.59 2.28 -5.83
N LEU A 20 10.36 1.76 -7.04
CA LEU A 20 11.36 1.77 -8.11
C LEU A 20 11.23 3.04 -8.96
N PRO A 21 12.34 3.56 -9.50
CA PRO A 21 12.28 4.64 -10.48
C PRO A 21 11.48 4.21 -11.71
N GLN A 22 10.43 4.96 -12.03
CA GLN A 22 9.56 4.73 -13.19
C GLN A 22 9.05 6.07 -13.76
N PRO A 23 8.56 6.10 -15.01
CA PRO A 23 7.91 7.28 -15.57
C PRO A 23 6.72 7.74 -14.72
N GLU A 24 6.43 9.05 -14.73
CA GLU A 24 5.32 9.65 -13.99
C GLU A 24 3.97 8.99 -14.32
N GLU A 25 3.71 8.74 -15.61
CA GLU A 25 2.49 8.06 -16.06
C GLU A 25 2.33 6.66 -15.45
N GLU A 26 3.41 5.87 -15.36
CA GLU A 26 3.38 4.53 -14.74
C GLU A 26 3.24 4.60 -13.22
N GLN A 27 3.74 5.68 -12.60
CA GLN A 27 3.59 5.95 -11.18
C GLN A 27 2.14 6.27 -10.83
N ASP A 28 1.48 7.11 -11.62
CA ASP A 28 0.07 7.47 -11.45
C ASP A 28 -0.84 6.24 -11.63
N GLU A 29 -0.60 5.43 -12.68
CA GLU A 29 -1.33 4.18 -12.89
C GLU A 29 -1.19 3.21 -11.71
N THR A 30 0.01 3.10 -11.16
CA THR A 30 0.29 2.26 -9.98
C THR A 30 -0.45 2.80 -8.76
N TYR A 31 -0.38 4.10 -8.51
CA TYR A 31 -1.05 4.77 -7.38
C TYR A 31 -2.57 4.57 -7.45
N GLU A 32 -3.19 4.82 -8.60
CA GLU A 32 -4.62 4.62 -8.80
C GLU A 32 -5.03 3.16 -8.58
N LYS A 33 -4.22 2.22 -9.07
CA LYS A 33 -4.53 0.79 -8.94
C LYS A 33 -4.49 0.34 -7.49
N ILE A 34 -3.53 0.80 -6.69
CA ILE A 34 -3.50 0.55 -5.25
C ILE A 34 -4.74 1.17 -4.59
N GLY A 35 -5.07 2.42 -4.91
CA GLY A 35 -6.24 3.10 -4.35
C GLY A 35 -7.57 2.39 -4.64
N ARG A 36 -7.70 1.70 -5.79
CA ARG A 36 -8.89 0.90 -6.11
C ARG A 36 -8.94 -0.45 -5.38
N LEU A 37 -7.79 -1.04 -5.06
CA LEU A 37 -7.69 -2.32 -4.37
C LEU A 37 -7.68 -2.17 -2.84
N SER A 38 -7.19 -1.04 -2.34
CA SER A 38 -7.07 -0.74 -0.92
C SER A 38 -8.45 -0.49 -0.30
N PRO A 39 -8.81 -1.21 0.78
CA PRO A 39 -9.97 -0.84 1.60
C PRO A 39 -9.71 0.39 2.47
N ASP A 40 -8.44 0.71 2.75
CA ASP A 40 -8.02 1.82 3.60
C ASP A 40 -7.79 3.07 2.72
N PRO A 41 -8.54 4.17 2.91
CA PRO A 41 -8.33 5.41 2.16
C PRO A 41 -6.99 6.09 2.46
N ASP A 42 -6.38 5.81 3.62
CA ASP A 42 -5.14 6.42 4.08
C ASP A 42 -3.89 5.57 3.76
N TRP A 43 -4.03 4.58 2.87
CA TRP A 43 -2.97 3.63 2.52
C TRP A 43 -1.63 4.29 2.13
N SER A 44 -1.68 5.43 1.43
CA SER A 44 -0.49 6.12 0.92
C SER A 44 0.30 6.80 2.03
N ASN A 45 -0.35 7.16 3.15
CA ASN A 45 0.33 7.72 4.31
C ASN A 45 1.33 6.72 4.91
N TYR A 46 1.01 5.43 4.91
CA TYR A 46 1.90 4.39 5.43
C TYR A 46 3.19 4.26 4.63
N ILE A 47 3.18 4.69 3.36
CA ILE A 47 4.31 4.57 2.44
C ILE A 47 5.11 5.87 2.39
N PHE A 48 4.45 7.02 2.26
CA PHE A 48 5.15 8.29 1.95
C PHE A 48 5.32 9.24 3.14
N HIS A 49 4.55 9.03 4.21
CA HIS A 49 4.45 10.02 5.30
C HIS A 49 4.62 9.42 6.69
N SER A 50 4.58 8.09 6.83
CA SER A 50 4.77 7.38 8.08
C SER A 50 6.15 6.74 8.14
N SER A 51 6.75 6.74 9.33
CA SER A 51 7.94 5.94 9.64
C SER A 51 7.59 4.61 10.34
N GLU A 52 6.30 4.30 10.52
CA GLU A 52 5.82 3.09 11.24
C GLU A 52 6.32 1.79 10.61
N PHE A 53 6.47 1.78 9.28
CA PHE A 53 6.83 0.61 8.49
C PHE A 53 8.23 0.68 7.90
N TYR A 54 9.07 1.60 8.36
CA TYR A 54 10.45 1.71 7.93
C TYR A 54 11.38 1.16 9.02
N ASP A 55 12.36 0.37 8.62
CA ASP A 55 13.39 -0.10 9.53
C ASP A 55 14.54 0.93 9.69
N GLU A 56 15.57 0.56 10.44
CA GLU A 56 16.74 1.42 10.69
C GLU A 56 17.57 1.70 9.42
N ALA A 57 17.40 0.90 8.36
CA ALA A 57 18.06 1.07 7.07
C ALA A 57 17.22 1.89 6.06
N GLU A 58 16.08 2.43 6.49
CA GLU A 58 15.08 3.10 5.65
C GLU A 58 14.44 2.17 4.61
N ASP A 59 14.48 0.85 4.85
CA ASP A 59 13.78 -0.13 4.02
C ASP A 59 12.32 -0.28 4.50
N LEU A 60 11.37 -0.25 3.55
CA LEU A 60 9.94 -0.39 3.84
C LEU A 60 9.53 -1.86 4.06
N ASP A 61 8.92 -2.15 5.21
CA ASP A 61 8.18 -3.39 5.48
C ASP A 61 6.85 -3.42 4.71
N VAL A 62 6.94 -3.82 3.44
CA VAL A 62 5.79 -3.93 2.54
C VAL A 62 4.71 -4.88 3.08
N GLU A 63 5.09 -5.98 3.74
CA GLU A 63 4.11 -6.94 4.25
C GLU A 63 3.34 -6.36 5.44
N GLY A 64 4.03 -5.64 6.34
CA GLY A 64 3.40 -4.89 7.42
C GLY A 64 2.40 -3.84 6.92
N VAL A 65 2.76 -3.09 5.88
CA VAL A 65 1.85 -2.12 5.24
C VAL A 65 0.61 -2.82 4.67
N VAL A 66 0.79 -3.94 3.97
CA VAL A 66 -0.33 -4.68 3.35
C VAL A 66 -1.27 -5.25 4.41
N GLU A 67 -0.74 -5.79 5.51
CA GLU A 67 -1.56 -6.26 6.62
C GLU A 67 -2.32 -5.12 7.30
N LYS A 68 -1.66 -3.96 7.47
CA LYS A 68 -2.32 -2.76 8.00
C LYS A 68 -3.49 -2.33 7.12
N ILE A 69 -3.26 -2.18 5.82
CA ILE A 69 -4.27 -1.85 4.83
C ILE A 69 -5.43 -2.86 4.88
N ALA A 70 -5.12 -4.17 4.86
CA ALA A 70 -6.15 -5.22 4.85
C ALA A 70 -6.95 -5.29 6.16
N SER A 71 -6.39 -4.82 7.28
CA SER A 71 -7.05 -4.78 8.58
C SER A 71 -8.03 -3.63 8.75
N TYR A 72 -8.05 -2.67 7.82
CA TYR A 72 -8.89 -1.48 7.90
C TYR A 72 -10.38 -1.83 7.97
N LYS A 73 -11.06 -1.20 8.93
CA LYS A 73 -12.51 -1.34 9.13
C LYS A 73 -13.13 0.06 9.08
N PRO A 74 -13.96 0.35 8.07
CA PRO A 74 -14.68 1.62 8.01
C PRO A 74 -15.51 1.81 9.28
N ILE A 75 -15.47 3.00 9.87
CA ILE A 75 -16.41 3.37 10.92
C ILE A 75 -17.77 3.57 10.24
N ILE A 76 -18.73 2.73 10.56
CA ILE A 76 -20.13 2.92 10.15
C ILE A 76 -20.78 3.78 11.24
N LEU A 77 -21.11 5.02 10.90
CA LEU A 77 -21.82 5.97 11.76
C LEU A 77 -23.34 5.79 11.68
#